data_AF-H3ZIF1-F1
#
_entry.id   AF-H3ZIF1-F1
#
_cell.length_a   1.000
_cell.length_b   1.000
_cell.length_c   1.000
_cell.angle_alpha   90.00
_cell.angle_beta   90.00
_cell.angle_gamma   90.00
#
_symmetry.space_group_name_H-M   'P 1'
#
loop_
_entity.id
_entity.type
_entity.pdbx_description
1 polymer ?
#
loop_
_entity_poly.entity_id
_entity_poly.type
_entity_poly.pdbx_seq_one_letter_code
_entity_poly.pdbx_strand_id
1 'polypeptide(L)'
;MYASVADMISRFGEHDLALLSWREGAADGEINTPVVEQALADATAEINGYIGGRYKLPLAQVPAVLTGHCCSIARYLLNGDRAPEQVTDRYKAVIRFLEAVGKGDLQLGLADDQPSQPTGTIAVMQSDGLVFSRRNSKGFI
;
A
#
# COMPACT_ATOMS: atom_id res chain seq x y z
N MET A 1 -10.09 11.51 3.95
CA MET A 1 -8.95 11.71 3.04
C MET A 1 -7.76 10.95 3.63
N TYR A 2 -6.98 10.24 2.81
CA TYR A 2 -5.92 9.33 3.29
C TYR A 2 -4.51 9.92 3.30
N ALA A 3 -4.30 11.06 2.64
CA ALA A 3 -3.04 11.78 2.58
C ALA A 3 -3.31 13.28 2.59
N SER A 4 -2.33 14.06 3.04
CA SER A 4 -2.38 15.52 3.06
C SER A 4 -1.50 16.14 1.97
N VAL A 5 -1.66 17.43 1.71
CA VAL A 5 -0.77 18.19 0.82
C VAL A 5 0.68 18.15 1.34
N ALA A 6 0.88 18.18 2.66
CA ALA A 6 2.20 18.06 3.28
C ALA A 6 2.88 16.70 2.98
N ASP A 7 2.12 15.60 2.93
CA ASP A 7 2.64 14.28 2.56
C ASP A 7 3.11 14.24 1.11
N MET A 8 2.41 14.96 0.21
CA MET A 8 2.86 15.09 -1.17
C MET A 8 4.11 15.95 -1.27
N ILE A 9 4.18 17.09 -0.56
CA ILE A 9 5.35 17.98 -0.56
C ILE A 9 6.59 17.23 -0.05
N SER A 10 6.45 16.49 1.04
CA SER A 10 7.54 15.69 1.62
C SER A 10 8.07 14.60 0.66
N ARG A 11 7.22 14.06 -0.22
CA ARG A 11 7.58 12.95 -1.13
C ARG A 11 8.07 13.41 -2.51
N PHE A 12 7.48 14.46 -3.07
CA PHE A 12 7.73 14.90 -4.45
C PHE A 12 8.43 16.25 -4.54
N GLY A 13 8.46 17.01 -3.45
CA GLY A 13 9.00 18.36 -3.41
C GLY A 13 7.96 19.41 -3.79
N GLU A 14 8.17 20.63 -3.29
CA GLU A 14 7.26 21.76 -3.50
C GLU A 14 7.21 22.21 -4.95
N HIS A 15 8.36 22.20 -5.64
CA HIS A 15 8.50 22.68 -7.00
C HIS A 15 7.78 21.79 -8.05
N ASP A 16 7.86 20.45 -7.91
CA ASP A 16 7.15 19.51 -8.79
C ASP A 16 5.64 19.67 -8.63
N LEU A 17 5.18 19.86 -7.39
CA LEU A 17 3.76 20.10 -7.10
C LEU A 17 3.25 21.43 -7.60
N ALA A 18 4.04 22.51 -7.50
CA ALA A 18 3.66 23.80 -8.05
C ALA A 18 3.47 23.70 -9.57
N LEU A 19 4.36 22.98 -10.27
CA LEU A 19 4.24 22.74 -11.70
C LEU A 19 3.01 21.89 -12.06
N LEU A 20 2.75 20.82 -11.31
CA LEU A 20 1.65 19.89 -11.56
C LEU A 20 0.27 20.46 -11.18
N SER A 21 0.21 21.34 -10.19
CA SER A 21 -1.03 22.01 -9.75
C SER A 21 -1.31 23.31 -10.50
N TRP A 22 -0.40 23.73 -11.39
CA TRP A 22 -0.56 24.94 -12.16
C TRP A 22 -1.82 24.86 -13.04
N ARG A 23 -2.64 25.91 -12.95
CA ARG A 23 -3.83 26.12 -13.77
C ARG A 23 -3.81 27.54 -14.30
N GLU A 24 -4.53 27.74 -15.40
CA GLU A 24 -4.75 29.07 -15.98
C GLU A 24 -5.36 30.01 -14.92
N GLY A 25 -4.61 31.05 -14.52
CA GLY A 25 -4.99 31.99 -13.46
C GLY A 25 -4.31 31.80 -12.09
N ALA A 26 -3.47 30.78 -11.90
CA ALA A 26 -2.63 30.63 -10.71
C ALA A 26 -1.38 31.52 -10.78
N ALA A 27 -0.87 31.97 -9.63
CA ALA A 27 0.41 32.65 -9.56
C ALA A 27 1.55 31.67 -9.90
N ASP A 28 2.49 32.10 -10.74
CA ASP A 28 3.61 31.24 -11.16
C ASP A 28 4.46 30.83 -9.95
N GLY A 29 4.63 29.51 -9.78
CA GLY A 29 5.45 28.93 -8.72
C GLY A 29 4.73 28.70 -7.39
N GLU A 30 3.46 29.06 -7.24
CA GLU A 30 2.67 28.76 -6.04
C GLU A 30 1.90 27.45 -6.19
N ILE A 31 1.86 26.64 -5.13
CA ILE A 31 1.06 25.42 -5.12
C ILE A 31 -0.42 25.80 -5.07
N ASN A 32 -1.17 25.32 -6.06
CA ASN A 32 -2.61 25.47 -6.06
C ASN A 32 -3.24 24.41 -5.13
N THR A 33 -3.23 24.70 -3.83
CA THR A 33 -3.76 23.83 -2.77
C THR A 33 -5.13 23.23 -3.09
N PRO A 34 -6.16 23.97 -3.55
CA PRO A 34 -7.47 23.37 -3.80
C PRO A 34 -7.45 22.36 -4.97
N VAL A 35 -6.57 22.52 -5.97
CA VAL A 35 -6.41 21.53 -7.05
C VAL A 35 -5.78 20.25 -6.52
N VAL A 36 -4.77 20.36 -5.66
CA VAL A 36 -4.13 19.21 -5.03
C VAL A 36 -5.09 18.49 -4.08
N GLU A 37 -5.86 19.23 -3.29
CA GLU A 37 -6.87 18.67 -2.39
C GLU A 37 -7.99 17.96 -3.15
N GLN A 38 -8.42 18.51 -4.30
CA GLN A 38 -9.39 17.84 -5.17
C GLN A 38 -8.83 16.50 -5.68
N ALA A 39 -7.59 16.49 -6.19
CA ALA A 39 -6.95 15.26 -6.65
C ALA A 39 -6.78 14.22 -5.53
N LEU A 40 -6.48 14.66 -4.30
CA LEU A 40 -6.41 13.80 -3.12
C LEU A 40 -7.79 13.25 -2.71
N ALA A 41 -8.86 14.05 -2.86
CA ALA A 41 -10.22 13.63 -2.61
C ALA A 41 -10.68 12.57 -3.62
N ASP A 42 -10.40 12.79 -4.91
CA ASP A 42 -10.70 11.85 -5.98
C ASP A 42 -9.93 10.54 -5.79
N ALA A 43 -8.63 10.61 -5.48
CA ALA A 43 -7.81 9.44 -5.15
C ALA A 43 -8.34 8.68 -3.92
N THR A 44 -8.81 9.40 -2.90
CA THR A 44 -9.42 8.81 -1.71
C THR A 44 -10.71 8.07 -2.07
N ALA A 45 -11.56 8.67 -2.91
CA ALA A 45 -12.81 8.06 -3.37
C ALA A 45 -12.56 6.79 -4.20
N GLU A 46 -11.53 6.82 -5.06
CA GLU A 46 -11.12 5.66 -5.84
C GLU A 46 -10.65 4.51 -4.93
N ILE A 47 -9.76 4.79 -3.97
CA ILE A 47 -9.32 3.79 -2.98
C ILE A 47 -10.52 3.21 -2.24
N ASN A 48 -11.46 4.06 -1.80
CA ASN A 48 -12.69 3.63 -1.12
C ASN A 48 -13.54 2.69 -1.95
N GLY A 49 -13.61 2.89 -3.26
CA GLY A 49 -14.32 2.00 -4.18
C GLY A 49 -13.77 0.57 -4.16
N TYR A 50 -12.45 0.41 -4.10
CA TYR A 50 -11.82 -0.91 -4.07
C TYR A 50 -11.89 -1.59 -2.70
N ILE A 51 -11.74 -0.85 -1.60
CA ILE A 51 -11.70 -1.42 -0.24
C ILE A 51 -13.07 -1.51 0.41
N GLY A 52 -14.07 -0.75 -0.06
CA GLY A 52 -15.39 -0.62 0.57
C GLY A 52 -16.20 -1.92 0.59
N GLY A 53 -15.87 -2.88 -0.27
CA GLY A 53 -16.48 -4.22 -0.22
C GLY A 53 -15.99 -5.08 0.96
N ARG A 54 -14.86 -4.72 1.58
CA ARG A 54 -14.17 -5.56 2.57
C ARG A 54 -13.97 -4.90 3.93
N TYR A 55 -13.70 -3.60 3.94
CA TYR A 55 -13.46 -2.82 5.16
C TYR A 55 -14.64 -1.89 5.44
N LYS A 56 -15.01 -1.76 6.72
CA LYS A 56 -16.01 -0.77 7.12
C LYS A 56 -15.41 0.63 7.05
N LEU A 57 -16.00 1.48 6.22
CA LEU A 57 -15.67 2.89 6.10
C LEU A 57 -16.51 3.70 7.12
N PRO A 58 -15.94 4.74 7.76
CA PRO A 58 -14.55 5.21 7.64
C PRO A 58 -13.55 4.32 8.40
N LEU A 59 -12.36 4.13 7.82
CA LEU A 59 -11.26 3.41 8.47
C LEU A 59 -10.82 4.12 9.75
N ALA A 60 -10.71 3.40 10.86
CA ALA A 60 -10.29 3.96 12.16
C ALA A 60 -8.79 4.33 12.19
N GLN A 61 -7.97 3.60 11.45
CA GLN A 61 -6.54 3.86 11.29
C GLN A 61 -6.18 3.76 9.81
N VAL A 62 -5.43 4.74 9.31
CA VAL A 62 -4.95 4.77 7.92
C VAL A 62 -3.49 4.31 7.92
N PRO A 63 -3.15 3.15 7.32
CA PRO A 63 -1.78 2.72 7.20
C PRO A 63 -0.98 3.66 6.30
N ALA A 64 0.31 3.86 6.61
CA ALA A 64 1.23 4.66 5.80
C ALA A 64 1.34 4.17 4.33
N VAL A 65 1.03 2.89 4.10
CA VAL A 65 0.93 2.27 2.78
C VAL A 65 -0.19 2.91 1.97
N LEU A 66 -1.38 3.10 2.55
CA LEU A 66 -2.50 3.78 1.88
C LEU A 66 -2.18 5.24 1.60
N THR A 67 -1.49 5.92 2.51
CA THR A 67 -1.03 7.30 2.28
C THR A 67 -0.11 7.38 1.06
N GLY A 68 0.86 6.47 0.93
CA GLY A 68 1.76 6.42 -0.24
C GLY A 68 1.04 6.09 -1.55
N HIS A 69 0.05 5.20 -1.51
CA HIS A 69 -0.78 4.87 -2.67
C HIS A 69 -1.68 6.03 -3.09
N CYS A 70 -2.34 6.69 -2.13
CA CYS A 70 -3.14 7.89 -2.35
C CYS A 70 -2.32 8.99 -3.02
N CYS A 71 -1.11 9.28 -2.52
CA CYS A 71 -0.20 10.24 -3.14
C CYS A 71 0.20 9.85 -4.58
N SER A 72 0.36 8.56 -4.87
CA SER A 72 0.73 8.07 -6.21
C SER A 72 -0.43 8.23 -7.20
N ILE A 73 -1.66 7.95 -6.78
CA ILE A 73 -2.88 8.15 -7.58
C ILE A 73 -3.11 9.65 -7.80
N ALA A 74 -3.04 10.46 -6.74
CA ALA A 74 -3.19 11.91 -6.85
C ALA A 74 -2.18 12.52 -7.83
N ARG A 75 -0.92 12.05 -7.82
CA ARG A 75 0.10 12.48 -8.80
C ARG A 75 -0.28 12.13 -10.23
N TYR A 76 -0.83 10.95 -10.46
CA TYR A 76 -1.31 10.54 -11.78
C TYR A 76 -2.48 11.44 -12.25
N LEU A 77 -3.45 11.68 -11.37
CA LEU A 77 -4.60 12.56 -11.65
C LEU A 77 -4.17 14.00 -11.98
N LEU A 78 -3.17 14.53 -11.26
CA LEU A 78 -2.62 15.87 -11.53
C LEU A 78 -1.88 15.94 -12.88
N ASN A 79 -1.20 14.87 -13.29
CA ASN A 79 -0.53 14.83 -14.60
C ASN A 79 -1.52 14.69 -15.77
N GLY A 80 -2.70 14.10 -15.54
CA GLY A 80 -3.70 13.82 -16.56
C GLY A 80 -3.13 13.02 -17.73
N ASP A 81 -3.49 13.40 -18.96
CA ASP A 81 -3.04 12.72 -20.19
C ASP A 81 -1.53 12.85 -20.49
N ARG A 82 -0.81 13.73 -19.78
CA ARG A 82 0.63 13.95 -19.99
C ARG A 82 1.50 13.20 -18.97
N ALA A 83 0.92 12.23 -18.25
CA ALA A 83 1.66 11.46 -17.27
C ALA A 83 2.83 10.70 -17.90
N PRO A 84 4.07 10.86 -17.37
CA PRO A 84 5.20 10.08 -17.85
C PRO A 84 4.97 8.59 -17.56
N GLU A 85 5.59 7.73 -18.37
CA GLU A 85 5.41 6.27 -18.30
C GLU A 85 5.65 5.74 -16.88
N GLN A 86 6.68 6.24 -16.19
CA GLN A 86 6.98 5.84 -14.81
C GLN A 86 5.85 6.14 -13.81
N VAL A 87 5.12 7.26 -13.98
CA VAL A 87 3.97 7.60 -13.12
C VAL A 87 2.79 6.70 -13.46
N THR A 88 2.56 6.44 -14.74
CA THR A 88 1.52 5.53 -15.22
C THR A 88 1.73 4.10 -14.75
N ASP A 89 2.97 3.59 -14.80
CA ASP A 89 3.31 2.25 -14.32
C ASP A 89 3.16 2.13 -12.81
N ARG A 90 3.55 3.19 -12.07
CA ARG A 90 3.33 3.24 -10.63
C ARG A 90 1.85 3.25 -10.29
N TYR A 91 1.03 4.02 -11.01
CA TYR A 91 -0.42 4.01 -10.88
C TYR A 91 -1.01 2.61 -11.13
N LYS A 92 -0.63 1.95 -12.23
CA LYS A 92 -1.06 0.57 -12.52
C LYS A 92 -0.66 -0.41 -11.41
N ALA A 93 0.54 -0.27 -10.84
CA ALA A 93 0.99 -1.11 -9.74
C ALA A 93 0.14 -0.88 -8.46
N VAL A 94 -0.25 0.37 -8.19
CA VAL A 94 -1.16 0.70 -7.09
C VAL A 94 -2.54 0.09 -7.31
N ILE A 95 -3.11 0.20 -8.52
CA ILE A 95 -4.42 -0.40 -8.83
C ILE A 95 -4.38 -1.92 -8.65
N ARG A 96 -3.34 -2.60 -9.14
CA ARG A 96 -3.17 -4.06 -8.92
C ARG A 96 -3.10 -4.43 -7.45
N PHE A 97 -2.44 -3.60 -6.63
CA PHE A 97 -2.40 -3.78 -5.19
C PHE A 97 -3.79 -3.62 -4.56
N LEU A 98 -4.53 -2.57 -4.92
CA LEU A 98 -5.88 -2.33 -4.42
C LEU A 98 -6.87 -3.43 -4.84
N GLU A 99 -6.74 -3.94 -6.06
CA GLU A 99 -7.49 -5.11 -6.53
C GLU A 99 -7.18 -6.37 -5.69
N ALA A 100 -5.90 -6.64 -5.38
CA ALA A 100 -5.51 -7.77 -4.53
C ALA A 100 -6.08 -7.63 -3.11
N VAL A 101 -6.07 -6.41 -2.55
CA VAL A 101 -6.68 -6.11 -1.25
C VAL A 101 -8.18 -6.32 -1.28
N GLY A 102 -8.86 -5.80 -2.31
CA GLY A 102 -10.31 -5.96 -2.49
C GLY A 102 -10.72 -7.41 -2.68
N LYS A 103 -9.92 -8.21 -3.40
CA LYS A 103 -10.20 -9.63 -3.65
C LYS A 103 -10.10 -10.51 -2.41
N GLY A 104 -9.05 -10.36 -1.63
CA GLY A 104 -8.64 -11.54 -0.90
C GLY A 104 -7.27 -11.47 -0.30
N ASP A 105 -6.35 -11.20 -1.20
CA ASP A 105 -5.05 -11.85 -1.23
C ASP A 105 -4.02 -11.09 -0.40
N LEU A 106 -4.27 -9.80 -0.21
CA LEU A 106 -3.40 -8.93 0.55
C LEU A 106 -4.18 -8.22 1.66
N GLN A 107 -3.61 -8.18 2.85
CA GLN A 107 -4.15 -7.43 3.97
C GLN A 107 -3.37 -6.14 4.15
N LEU A 108 -4.08 -5.07 4.53
CA LEU A 108 -3.49 -3.73 4.72
C LEU A 108 -2.56 -3.63 5.95
N GLY A 109 -2.30 -4.74 6.65
CA GLY A 109 -1.48 -4.77 7.86
C GLY A 109 -2.07 -3.96 9.02
N LEU A 110 -3.33 -3.53 8.90
CA LEU A 110 -4.13 -3.08 10.03
C LEU A 110 -4.22 -4.27 10.96
N ALA A 111 -3.65 -4.14 12.16
CA ALA A 111 -3.66 -5.19 13.16
C ALA A 111 -5.11 -5.52 13.54
N ASP A 112 -5.70 -6.44 12.78
CA ASP A 112 -6.65 -7.36 13.35
C ASP A 112 -5.89 -8.67 13.57
N ASP A 113 -6.12 -9.20 14.76
CA ASP A 113 -5.55 -10.38 15.39
C ASP A 113 -5.80 -11.64 14.54
N GLN A 114 -5.12 -11.75 13.39
CA GLN A 114 -5.07 -12.98 12.61
C GLN A 114 -3.61 -13.43 12.52
N PRO A 115 -3.27 -14.60 13.09
CA PRO A 115 -1.93 -15.12 12.99
C PRO A 115 -1.60 -15.27 11.51
N SER A 116 -0.55 -14.58 11.10
CA SER A 116 0.03 -14.69 9.77
C SER A 116 0.13 -16.16 9.41
N GLN A 117 -0.61 -16.63 8.41
CA GLN A 117 -0.34 -17.95 7.87
C GLN A 117 1.02 -17.86 7.17
N PRO A 118 2.06 -18.60 7.62
CA PRO A 118 3.33 -18.58 6.96
C PRO A 118 3.16 -19.30 5.62
N THR A 119 3.22 -18.55 4.52
CA THR A 119 3.39 -19.11 3.19
C THR A 119 4.85 -19.50 3.04
N GLY A 120 5.12 -20.81 2.95
CA GLY A 120 6.38 -21.33 2.42
C GLY A 120 7.22 -22.17 3.40
N THR A 121 6.90 -23.46 3.43
CA THR A 121 7.86 -24.58 3.41
C THR A 121 9.11 -24.46 4.27
N ILE A 122 8.97 -24.83 5.55
CA ILE A 122 10.00 -25.61 6.22
C ILE A 122 9.48 -27.03 6.32
N ALA A 123 9.96 -27.91 5.43
CA ALA A 123 9.92 -29.33 5.67
C ALA A 123 10.74 -29.57 6.94
N VAL A 124 10.08 -29.61 8.09
CA VAL A 124 10.70 -30.06 9.33
C VAL A 124 10.90 -31.57 9.15
N MET A 125 12.12 -31.96 8.77
CA MET A 125 12.58 -33.33 8.97
C MET A 125 12.55 -33.59 10.47
N GLN A 126 11.49 -34.24 10.92
CA GLN A 126 11.47 -34.88 12.22
C GLN A 126 12.32 -36.14 12.08
N SER A 127 13.63 -36.03 12.36
CA SER A 127 14.45 -37.23 12.51
C SER A 127 14.00 -37.91 13.80
N ASP A 128 13.21 -38.97 13.63
CA ASP A 128 12.85 -39.88 14.71
C ASP A 128 14.13 -40.34 15.42
N GLY A 129 14.09 -40.31 16.75
CA GLY A 129 15.27 -40.53 17.59
C GLY A 129 15.93 -41.86 17.25
N LEU A 130 17.27 -41.90 17.28
CA LEU A 130 18.07 -43.10 16.99
C LEU A 130 17.55 -44.34 17.74
N VAL A 131 16.77 -45.17 17.05
CA VAL A 131 16.20 -46.44 17.55
C VAL A 131 17.29 -47.48 17.89
N PHE A 132 18.55 -47.22 17.53
CA PHE A 132 19.69 -48.11 17.81
C PHE A 132 20.83 -47.44 18.59
N SER A 133 20.53 -46.64 19.61
CA SER A 133 21.58 -46.28 20.57
C SER A 133 21.84 -47.45 21.55
N ARG A 134 23.02 -48.07 21.39
CA ARG A 134 23.54 -49.20 22.21
C ARG A 134 23.70 -48.91 23.71
N ARG A 135 23.26 -47.75 24.20
CA ARG A 135 23.49 -47.29 25.58
C ARG A 135 22.38 -47.71 26.56
N ASN A 136 21.28 -48.31 26.06
CA ASN A 136 20.17 -48.81 26.88
C ASN A 136 19.79 -50.28 26.61
N SER A 137 20.69 -51.10 26.05
CA SER A 137 20.50 -52.55 26.07
C SER A 137 20.89 -53.08 27.46
N LYS A 138 19.92 -53.16 28.38
CA LYS A 138 20.10 -53.95 29.60
C LYS A 138 20.29 -55.40 29.17
N GLY A 139 21.48 -55.93 29.45
CA GLY A 139 21.82 -57.32 29.24
C GLY A 139 20.86 -58.22 29.99
N PHE A 140 20.27 -59.17 29.28
CA PHE A 140 19.81 -60.43 29.84
C PHE A 140 20.91 -61.43 29.52
N ILE A 141 21.74 -61.81 30.49
CA ILE A 141 21.86 -63.12 31.16
C ILE A 141 22.96 -63.01 32.22
#